data_AF-A0A0N4WIK9-F1
#
_entry.id   AF-A0A0N4WIK9-F1
#
_cell.length_a   1.000
_cell.length_b   1.000
_cell.length_c   1.000
_cell.angle_alpha   90.00
_cell.angle_beta   90.00
_cell.angle_gamma   90.00
#
_symmetry.space_group_name_H-M   'P 1'
#
loop_
_entity.id
_entity.type
_entity.pdbx_description
1 polymer ?
#
loop_
_entity_poly.entity_id
_entity_poly.type
_entity_poly.pdbx_seq_one_letter_code
_entity_poly.pdbx_strand_id
1 'polypeptide(L)' 'MEIENIVANTVYIKARESGGQKKGKSKKWKNYLQFPHYTECLPLRSEIDVRFHKGR' A
#
# COMPACT_ATOMS: atom_id res chain seq x y z
N MET A 1 -14.66 -1.68 27.25
CA MET A 1 -14.69 -0.22 27.05
C MET A 1 -13.42 0.49 27.54
N GLU A 2 -12.89 0.28 28.76
CA GLU A 2 -11.58 0.85 29.14
C GLU A 2 -10.39 -0.03 28.72
N ILE A 3 -10.45 -1.33 29.01
CA ILE A 3 -9.39 -2.29 28.66
C ILE A 3 -9.17 -2.36 27.15
N GLU A 4 -10.24 -2.38 26.36
CA GLU A 4 -10.15 -2.39 24.90
C GLU A 4 -9.45 -1.14 24.35
N ASN A 5 -9.69 0.03 24.96
CA ASN A 5 -9.04 1.28 24.57
C ASN A 5 -7.54 1.25 24.91
N ILE A 6 -7.17 0.73 26.08
CA ILE A 6 -5.78 0.57 26.48
C ILE A 6 -5.06 -0.40 25.52
N VAL A 7 -5.70 -1.53 25.17
CA VAL A 7 -5.17 -2.51 24.22
C VAL A 7 -4.96 -1.88 22.85
N ALA A 8 -5.96 -1.16 22.32
CA ALA A 8 -5.88 -0.52 21.01
C ALA A 8 -4.75 0.52 20.94
N ASN A 9 -4.64 1.39 21.95
CA ASN A 9 -3.60 2.43 22.00
C ASN A 9 -2.19 1.81 22.09
N THR A 10 -2.03 0.74 22.87
CA THR A 10 -0.75 0.04 22.99
C THR A 10 -0.34 -0.62 21.68
N VAL A 11 -1.27 -1.27 20.98
CA VAL A 11 -1.04 -1.87 19.65
C VAL A 11 -0.66 -0.80 18.63
N TYR A 12 -1.32 0.36 18.67
CA TYR A 12 -1.05 1.48 17.79
C TYR A 12 0.35 2.06 17.98
N ILE A 13 0.76 2.35 19.22
CA ILE A 13 2.11 2.85 19.54
C ILE A 13 3.16 1.85 19.04
N LYS A 14 2.96 0.56 19.32
CA LYS A 14 3.84 -0.50 18.85
C LYS A 14 3.97 -0.51 17.32
N ALA A 15 2.87 -0.38 16.58
CA ALA A 15 2.90 -0.34 15.12
C ALA A 15 3.68 0.89 14.56
N ARG A 16 3.69 2.01 15.29
CA ARG A 16 4.45 3.22 14.91
C ARG A 16 5.95 3.06 15.15
N GLU A 17 6.32 2.50 16.31
CA GLU A 17 7.72 2.38 16.73
C GLU A 17 8.41 1.18 16.09
N SER A 18 7.73 0.04 16.00
CA SER A 18 8.32 -1.25 15.62
C SER A 18 8.37 -1.48 14.11
N GLY A 19 8.62 -0.43 13.33
CA GLY A 19 8.73 -0.53 11.88
C GLY A 19 9.72 -1.59 11.41
N GLY A 20 10.81 -1.86 12.13
CA GLY A 20 11.79 -2.90 11.77
C GLY A 20 12.23 -2.85 10.28
N GLN A 21 12.81 -3.94 9.77
CA GLN A 21 13.25 -4.03 8.37
C GLN A 21 12.09 -4.02 7.35
N LYS A 22 10.86 -4.40 7.77
CA LYS A 22 9.71 -4.55 6.88
C LYS A 22 8.71 -3.38 6.93
N LYS A 23 8.90 -2.38 7.79
CA LYS A 23 8.10 -1.14 7.94
C LYS A 23 6.59 -1.39 7.88
N GLY A 24 6.09 -2.38 8.62
CA GLY A 24 4.66 -2.72 8.65
C GLY A 24 4.12 -3.49 7.43
N LYS A 25 4.97 -3.86 6.45
CA LYS A 25 4.53 -4.67 5.30
C LYS A 25 4.14 -6.08 5.72
N SER A 26 3.04 -6.59 5.16
CA SER A 26 2.64 -7.99 5.26
C SER A 26 3.76 -8.93 4.80
N LYS A 27 3.86 -10.13 5.38
CA LYS A 27 4.80 -11.16 4.91
C LYS A 27 4.60 -11.51 3.43
N LYS A 28 3.39 -11.35 2.90
CA LYS A 28 3.01 -11.64 1.50
C LYS A 28 2.97 -10.40 0.59
N TRP A 29 3.50 -9.25 1.02
CA TRP A 29 3.39 -7.98 0.29
C TRP A 29 3.83 -8.06 -1.18
N LYS A 30 4.86 -8.86 -1.48
CA LYS A 30 5.35 -9.08 -2.85
C LYS A 30 4.32 -9.76 -3.75
N ASN A 31 3.53 -10.67 -3.20
CA ASN A 31 2.50 -11.38 -3.95
C ASN A 31 1.29 -10.46 -4.20
N TYR A 32 0.94 -9.61 -3.22
CA TYR A 32 -0.14 -8.63 -3.40
C TYR A 32 0.20 -7.53 -4.40
N LEU A 33 1.48 -7.16 -4.49
CA LEU A 33 1.97 -6.14 -5.42
C LEU A 33 2.68 -6.76 -6.63
N GLN A 34 2.39 -8.03 -6.93
CA GLN A 34 2.92 -8.66 -8.12
C GLN A 34 2.28 -8.03 -9.35
N PHE A 35 3.11 -7.64 -10.33
CA PHE A 35 2.59 -7.09 -11.57
C PHE A 35 1.85 -8.15 -12.38
N PRO A 36 0.75 -7.77 -13.05
CA PRO A 36 0.04 -8.66 -13.97
C PRO A 36 0.82 -8.86 -15.27
N HIS A 37 0.37 -9.81 -16.11
CA HIS A 37 0.92 -9.97 -17.45
C HIS A 37 0.50 -8.79 -18.35
N TYR A 38 1.32 -8.42 -19.35
CA TYR A 38 1.08 -7.21 -20.15
C TYR A 38 -0.27 -7.20 -20.87
N THR A 39 -0.83 -8.38 -21.18
CA THR A 39 -2.15 -8.53 -21.82
C THR A 39 -3.27 -7.98 -20.96
N GLU A 40 -3.14 -8.08 -19.63
CA GLU A 40 -4.13 -7.56 -18.68
C GLU A 40 -4.10 -6.02 -18.63
N CYS A 41 -2.98 -5.41 -19.03
CA CYS A 41 -2.83 -3.96 -19.09
C CYS A 41 -3.34 -3.34 -20.41
N LEU A 42 -3.71 -4.14 -21.42
CA LEU A 42 -4.15 -3.62 -22.73
C LEU A 42 -5.35 -2.66 -22.63
N PRO A 43 -6.39 -2.92 -21.81
CA PRO A 43 -7.51 -1.98 -21.65
C PRO A 43 -7.10 -0.63 -21.04
N LEU A 44 -6.13 -0.64 -20.11
CA LEU A 44 -5.64 0.57 -19.44
C LEU A 44 -4.97 1.54 -20.44
N ARG A 45 -4.44 1.02 -21.56
CA ARG A 45 -3.80 1.84 -22.59
C ARG A 45 -4.73 2.90 -23.18
N SER A 46 -6.02 2.61 -23.32
CA SER A 46 -7.01 3.56 -23.82
C SER A 46 -7.57 4.50 -22.75
N GLU A 47 -7.42 4.15 -21.46
CA GLU A 47 -7.95 4.94 -20.34
C GLU A 47 -6.95 5.99 -19.85
N ILE A 48 -5.66 5.77 -20.04
CA ILE A 48 -4.60 6.67 -19.59
C ILE A 48 -4.38 7.80 -20.61
N ASP A 49 -4.48 9.05 -20.16
CA ASP A 49 -4.11 10.20 -21.00
C ASP A 49 -2.59 10.26 -21.18
N VAL A 50 -2.14 10.13 -22.43
CA VAL A 50 -0.72 10.17 -22.81
C VAL A 50 -0.25 11.58 -23.21
N ARG A 51 -1.13 12.58 -23.07
CA ARG A 51 -0.78 13.96 -23.38
C ARG A 51 0.27 14.49 -22.41
N PHE A 52 1.34 15.03 -22.98
CA PHE A 52 2.32 15.78 -22.21
C PHE A 52 1.71 17.11 -21.75
N HIS A 53 1.49 17.26 -20.44
CA HIS A 53 1.08 18.53 -19.87
C HIS A 53 2.30 19.46 -19.75
N LYS A 54 2.44 20.37 -20.72
CA LYS A 54 3.40 21.46 -20.64
C LYS A 54 2.78 22.56 -19.75
N GLY A 55 3.08 22.50 -18.45
CA GLY A 55 2.70 23.54 -17.50
C GLY A 55 3.24 24.91 -17.94
N ARG A 56 2.43 25.96 -17.77
CA ARG A 56 2.83 27.35 -17.99
C ARG A 56 3.87 27.79 -16.96
#